data_AF-A0AAD5TST0-F1
#
_entry.id   AF-A0AAD5TST0-F1
#
_cell.length_a   1.000
_cell.length_b   1.000
_cell.length_c   1.000
_cell.angle_alpha   90.00
_cell.angle_beta   90.00
_cell.angle_gamma   90.00
#
_symmetry.space_group_name_H-M   'P 1'
#
loop_
_entity.id
_entity.type
_entity.pdbx_description
1 polymer ?
#
loop_
_entity_poly.entity_id
_entity_poly.type
_entity_poly.pdbx_seq_one_letter_code
_entity_poly.pdbx_strand_id
1 'polypeptide(L)'
;MIFAFEFLKTNLIDEFVSFLRQCLTTVQDNPRYYEGQVQEHCLVANTLLAYYLNLARSESDKLARENYIGNALENQFKEAHYEFNTVLKDDPNNVPCLLSSASLYFDTKDFSKALEIYQKILTLAPDLKPDVRNSIGHCFYRLGMLEEARYTFCRVLERDENNVEALISLSIMDWNMFKNTTLELSKEEREIYLKNANARLNKAFKLEPTNSVVNITMADRLFKREDYKK
;
A
#
# COMPACT_ATOMS: atom_id res chain seq x y z
N MET A 1 17.79 -9.19 -5.97
CA MET A 1 17.02 -9.02 -7.22
C MET A 1 17.66 -9.69 -8.44
N ILE A 2 18.99 -9.70 -8.59
CA ILE A 2 19.67 -10.31 -9.77
C ILE A 2 19.67 -11.85 -9.76
N PHE A 3 19.86 -12.49 -8.60
CA PHE A 3 19.89 -13.97 -8.53
C PHE A 3 18.53 -14.64 -8.78
N ALA A 4 17.41 -14.04 -8.33
CA ALA A 4 16.07 -14.63 -8.51
C ALA A 4 15.67 -14.77 -9.99
N PHE A 5 16.14 -13.86 -10.85
CA PHE A 5 15.87 -13.90 -12.29
C PHE A 5 16.61 -15.02 -13.03
N GLU A 6 17.73 -15.49 -12.48
CA GLU A 6 18.55 -16.54 -13.10
C GLU A 6 17.99 -17.93 -12.78
N PHE A 7 17.47 -18.14 -11.56
CA PHE A 7 16.74 -19.35 -11.16
C PHE A 7 15.35 -19.48 -11.83
N LEU A 8 14.69 -18.35 -12.11
CA LEU A 8 13.42 -18.31 -12.86
C LEU A 8 13.53 -18.85 -14.31
N LYS A 9 14.73 -18.88 -14.90
CA LYS A 9 14.96 -19.38 -16.26
C LYS A 9 15.20 -20.88 -16.35
N THR A 10 15.53 -21.56 -15.25
CA THR A 10 16.08 -22.93 -15.29
C THR A 10 15.21 -24.00 -14.62
N ASN A 11 14.00 -23.65 -14.15
CA ASN A 11 13.05 -24.58 -13.51
C ASN A 11 13.58 -25.24 -12.21
N LEU A 12 14.57 -24.62 -11.56
CA LEU A 12 15.22 -25.10 -10.32
C LEU A 12 14.64 -24.43 -9.06
N ILE A 13 13.31 -24.36 -8.99
CA ILE A 13 12.59 -23.68 -7.90
C ILE A 13 12.88 -24.35 -6.56
N ASP A 14 12.98 -25.67 -6.53
CA ASP A 14 13.25 -26.44 -5.30
C ASP A 14 14.67 -26.21 -4.77
N GLU A 15 15.66 -26.06 -5.65
CA GLU A 15 17.04 -25.75 -5.27
C GLU A 15 17.16 -24.30 -4.77
N PHE A 16 16.42 -23.37 -5.38
CA PHE A 16 16.35 -21.98 -4.91
C PHE A 16 15.69 -21.87 -3.53
N VAL A 17 14.61 -22.63 -3.29
CA VAL A 17 13.95 -22.72 -1.98
C VAL A 17 14.89 -23.35 -0.94
N SER A 18 15.66 -24.38 -1.32
CA SER A 18 16.68 -24.99 -0.45
C SER A 18 17.81 -24.02 -0.11
N PHE A 19 18.31 -23.27 -1.10
CA PHE A 19 19.32 -22.23 -0.92
C PHE A 19 18.84 -21.12 0.02
N LEU A 20 17.58 -20.67 -0.13
CA LEU A 20 17.00 -19.68 0.77
C LEU A 20 16.85 -20.22 2.21
N ARG A 21 16.50 -21.50 2.40
CA ARG A 21 16.50 -22.15 3.73
C ARG A 21 17.90 -22.20 4.35
N GLN A 22 18.94 -22.36 3.53
CA GLN A 22 20.33 -22.37 3.99
C GLN A 22 20.85 -20.96 4.36
N CYS A 23 20.43 -19.94 3.61
CA CYS A 23 20.64 -18.55 3.99
C CYS A 23 19.96 -18.22 5.33
N LEU A 24 18.71 -18.66 5.52
CA LEU A 24 17.97 -18.48 6.78
C LEU A 24 18.71 -19.10 7.99
N THR A 25 19.35 -20.26 7.83
CA THR A 25 20.14 -20.89 8.91
C THR A 25 21.46 -20.16 9.21
N THR A 26 22.00 -19.38 8.27
CA THR A 26 23.28 -18.65 8.48
C THR A 26 23.08 -17.25 9.06
N VAL A 27 21.88 -16.70 8.97
CA VAL A 27 21.52 -15.38 9.53
C VAL A 27 21.26 -15.45 11.05
N GLN A 28 21.00 -16.63 11.62
CA GLN A 28 20.83 -16.85 13.07
C GLN A 28 22.05 -16.46 13.93
N ASP A 29 23.25 -16.31 13.35
CA ASP A 29 24.50 -16.07 14.09
C ASP A 29 24.98 -14.61 14.12
N ASN A 30 24.19 -13.61 13.66
CA ASN A 30 24.67 -12.23 13.53
C ASN A 30 23.73 -11.16 14.16
N PRO A 31 24.16 -10.43 15.22
CA PRO A 31 23.31 -9.50 15.98
C PRO A 31 22.86 -8.21 15.28
N ARG A 32 23.21 -7.95 14.01
CA ARG A 32 22.72 -6.79 13.22
C ARG A 32 21.36 -7.04 12.54
N TYR A 33 20.58 -7.92 13.14
CA TYR A 33 19.43 -8.66 12.60
C TYR A 33 18.16 -7.84 12.31
N TYR A 34 18.06 -6.59 12.75
CA TYR A 34 16.79 -5.83 12.73
C TYR A 34 16.33 -5.35 11.35
N GLU A 35 17.19 -5.33 10.32
CA GLU A 35 16.78 -5.11 8.92
C GLU A 35 16.48 -6.42 8.17
N GLY A 36 16.97 -7.57 8.66
CA GLY A 36 16.96 -8.85 7.94
C GLY A 36 15.63 -9.58 7.95
N GLN A 37 14.97 -9.72 9.11
CA GLN A 37 13.77 -10.57 9.21
C GLN A 37 12.62 -10.09 8.33
N VAL A 38 12.27 -8.81 8.39
CA VAL A 38 11.18 -8.27 7.55
C VAL A 38 11.54 -8.41 6.06
N GLN A 39 12.81 -8.26 5.71
CA GLN A 39 13.30 -8.38 4.35
C GLN A 39 13.31 -9.85 3.86
N GLU A 40 13.64 -10.80 4.72
CA GLU A 40 13.61 -12.25 4.46
C GLU A 40 12.17 -12.79 4.37
N HIS A 41 11.27 -12.36 5.26
CA HIS A 41 9.87 -12.78 5.22
C HIS A 41 9.13 -12.18 4.02
N CYS A 42 9.42 -10.93 3.65
CA CYS A 42 8.97 -10.36 2.37
C CYS A 42 9.57 -11.11 1.17
N LEU A 43 10.81 -11.60 1.26
CA LEU A 43 11.44 -12.38 0.18
C LEU A 43 10.75 -13.73 -0.03
N VAL A 44 10.36 -14.43 1.03
CA VAL A 44 9.64 -15.71 0.96
C VAL A 44 8.24 -15.52 0.37
N ALA A 45 7.48 -14.52 0.85
CA ALA A 45 6.17 -14.19 0.29
C ALA A 45 6.26 -13.80 -1.20
N ASN A 46 7.27 -13.01 -1.58
CA ASN A 46 7.53 -12.64 -2.97
C ASN A 46 7.92 -13.85 -3.84
N THR A 47 8.59 -14.85 -3.28
CA THR A 47 9.02 -16.07 -3.99
C THR A 47 7.84 -17.00 -4.25
N LEU A 48 6.96 -17.18 -3.27
CA LEU A 48 5.72 -17.93 -3.43
C LEU A 48 4.80 -17.24 -4.46
N LEU A 49 4.77 -15.90 -4.46
CA LEU A 49 4.01 -15.11 -5.43
C LEU A 49 4.54 -15.32 -6.84
N ALA A 50 5.86 -15.27 -7.00
CA ALA A 50 6.52 -15.51 -8.28
C ALA A 50 6.24 -16.93 -8.82
N TYR A 51 6.21 -17.94 -7.97
CA TYR A 51 5.87 -19.33 -8.34
C TYR A 51 4.46 -19.45 -8.91
N TYR A 52 3.45 -18.98 -8.18
CA TYR A 52 2.06 -19.07 -8.64
C TYR A 52 1.76 -18.16 -9.82
N LEU A 53 2.40 -16.98 -9.92
CA LEU A 53 2.29 -16.13 -11.10
C LEU A 53 2.89 -16.79 -12.35
N ASN A 54 3.91 -17.64 -12.21
CA ASN A 54 4.46 -18.40 -13.33
C ASN A 54 3.53 -19.55 -13.75
N LEU A 55 2.94 -20.29 -12.80
CA LEU A 55 1.89 -21.27 -13.09
C LEU A 55 0.70 -20.62 -13.81
N ALA A 56 0.29 -19.44 -13.37
CA ALA A 56 -0.74 -18.65 -14.02
C ALA A 56 -0.29 -18.07 -15.39
N ARG A 57 0.99 -18.08 -15.72
CA ARG A 57 1.51 -17.60 -17.02
C ARG A 57 1.62 -18.73 -18.04
N SER A 58 1.90 -19.96 -17.60
CA SER A 58 1.91 -21.16 -18.44
C SER A 58 0.51 -21.69 -18.77
N GLU A 59 -0.50 -21.25 -18.02
CA GLU A 59 -1.86 -21.75 -18.15
C GLU A 59 -2.68 -20.98 -19.20
N SER A 60 -3.32 -21.71 -20.11
CA SER A 60 -4.11 -21.12 -21.20
C SER A 60 -5.55 -20.82 -20.76
N ASP A 61 -6.06 -21.60 -19.81
CA ASP A 61 -7.40 -21.43 -19.25
C ASP A 61 -7.45 -20.23 -18.31
N LYS A 62 -8.39 -19.31 -18.56
CA LYS A 62 -8.59 -18.10 -17.75
C LYS A 62 -9.02 -18.44 -16.31
N LEU A 63 -9.90 -19.41 -16.12
CA LEU A 63 -10.42 -19.76 -14.80
C LEU A 63 -9.34 -20.45 -13.95
N ALA A 64 -8.55 -21.32 -14.57
CA ALA A 64 -7.42 -21.96 -13.89
C ALA A 64 -6.36 -20.94 -13.46
N ARG A 65 -6.06 -19.93 -14.29
CA ARG A 65 -5.20 -18.80 -13.92
C ARG A 65 -5.73 -18.02 -12.72
N GLU A 66 -7.01 -17.67 -12.74
CA GLU A 66 -7.66 -16.95 -11.64
C GLU A 66 -7.62 -17.77 -10.34
N ASN A 67 -7.77 -19.09 -10.42
CA ASN A 67 -7.65 -20.00 -9.28
C ASN A 67 -6.22 -20.11 -8.74
N TYR A 68 -5.19 -20.19 -9.60
CA TYR A 68 -3.79 -20.20 -9.16
C TYR A 68 -3.41 -18.91 -8.47
N ILE A 69 -3.87 -17.76 -8.99
CA ILE A 69 -3.64 -16.45 -8.38
C ILE A 69 -4.38 -16.34 -7.05
N GLY A 70 -5.64 -16.77 -6.97
CA GLY A 70 -6.42 -16.77 -5.73
C GLY A 70 -5.77 -17.61 -4.62
N ASN A 71 -5.39 -18.85 -4.93
CA ASN A 71 -4.72 -19.74 -3.97
C ASN A 71 -3.36 -19.21 -3.51
N ALA A 72 -2.61 -18.55 -4.40
CA ALA A 72 -1.32 -17.94 -4.05
C ALA A 72 -1.48 -16.86 -2.99
N LEU A 73 -2.46 -15.98 -3.20
CA LEU A 73 -2.76 -14.86 -2.31
C LEU A 73 -3.30 -15.36 -0.97
N GLU A 74 -4.16 -16.38 -0.97
CA GLU A 74 -4.66 -17.00 0.26
C GLU A 74 -3.57 -17.69 1.08
N ASN A 75 -2.66 -18.43 0.44
CA ASN A 75 -1.57 -19.10 1.14
C ASN A 75 -0.56 -18.11 1.71
N GLN A 76 -0.17 -17.09 0.93
CA GLN A 76 0.69 -16.02 1.44
C GLN A 76 0.07 -15.28 2.61
N PHE A 77 -1.24 -15.03 2.56
CA PHE A 77 -1.94 -14.37 3.65
C PHE A 77 -1.89 -15.21 4.93
N LYS A 78 -2.16 -16.52 4.84
CA LYS A 78 -2.12 -17.43 5.99
C LYS A 78 -0.71 -17.55 6.59
N GLU A 79 0.31 -17.70 5.74
CA GLU A 79 1.70 -17.78 6.17
C GLU A 79 2.18 -16.47 6.80
N ALA A 80 1.93 -15.33 6.14
CA ALA A 80 2.28 -14.02 6.69
C ALA A 80 1.59 -13.77 8.04
N HIS A 81 0.32 -14.16 8.20
CA HIS A 81 -0.36 -14.06 9.49
C HIS A 81 0.25 -14.94 10.57
N TYR A 82 0.64 -16.17 10.24
CA TYR A 82 1.29 -17.04 11.19
C TYR A 82 2.61 -16.43 11.69
N GLU A 83 3.45 -15.95 10.77
CA GLU A 83 4.74 -15.32 11.10
C GLU A 83 4.59 -13.99 11.83
N PHE A 84 3.61 -13.16 11.48
CA PHE A 84 3.34 -11.95 12.26
C PHE A 84 2.89 -12.30 13.67
N ASN A 85 2.08 -13.34 13.85
CA ASN A 85 1.62 -13.76 15.17
C ASN A 85 2.74 -14.37 16.03
N THR A 86 3.75 -15.02 15.44
CA THR A 86 4.91 -15.49 16.21
C THR A 86 5.75 -14.31 16.68
N VAL A 87 6.09 -13.38 15.79
CA VAL A 87 6.86 -12.18 16.13
C VAL A 87 6.13 -11.31 17.16
N LEU A 88 4.81 -11.10 16.99
CA LEU A 88 4.01 -10.27 17.91
C LEU A 88 3.69 -10.96 19.25
N LYS A 89 3.87 -12.28 19.36
CA LYS A 89 3.82 -12.96 20.67
C LYS A 89 5.05 -12.64 21.50
N ASP A 90 6.21 -12.62 20.85
CA ASP A 90 7.50 -12.36 21.51
C ASP A 90 7.72 -10.86 21.74
N ASP A 91 7.36 -10.02 20.77
CA ASP A 91 7.38 -8.56 20.86
C ASP A 91 6.06 -7.96 20.34
N PRO A 92 5.06 -7.77 21.23
CA PRO A 92 3.77 -7.20 20.87
C PRO A 92 3.82 -5.76 20.32
N ASN A 93 4.94 -5.06 20.50
CA ASN A 93 5.10 -3.65 20.11
C ASN A 93 6.11 -3.47 18.97
N ASN A 94 6.47 -4.56 18.27
CA ASN A 94 7.34 -4.52 17.11
C ASN A 94 6.72 -3.69 15.98
N VAL A 95 7.10 -2.40 15.89
CA VAL A 95 6.52 -1.45 14.91
C VAL A 95 6.67 -1.93 13.45
N PRO A 96 7.83 -2.44 13.00
CA PRO A 96 7.95 -3.00 11.65
C PRO A 96 6.98 -4.14 11.36
N CYS A 97 6.83 -5.11 12.27
CA CYS A 97 5.90 -6.22 12.11
C CYS A 97 4.43 -5.73 12.10
N LEU A 98 4.10 -4.78 12.99
CA LEU A 98 2.78 -4.14 13.00
C LEU A 98 2.48 -3.43 11.67
N LEU A 99 3.45 -2.73 11.06
CA LEU A 99 3.28 -2.08 9.76
C LEU A 99 3.01 -3.08 8.63
N SER A 100 3.77 -4.18 8.60
CA SER A 100 3.56 -5.25 7.62
C SER A 100 2.19 -5.92 7.81
N SER A 101 1.79 -6.16 9.06
CA SER A 101 0.47 -6.71 9.39
C SER A 101 -0.67 -5.77 8.99
N ALA A 102 -0.57 -4.48 9.30
CA ALA A 102 -1.57 -3.48 8.92
C ALA A 102 -1.70 -3.31 7.41
N SER A 103 -0.57 -3.31 6.69
CA SER A 103 -0.55 -3.29 5.21
C SER A 103 -1.27 -4.51 4.63
N LEU A 104 -1.00 -5.71 5.18
CA LEU A 104 -1.64 -6.93 4.73
C LEU A 104 -3.17 -6.91 4.96
N TYR A 105 -3.62 -6.44 6.12
CA TYR A 105 -5.05 -6.25 6.38
C TYR A 105 -5.68 -5.22 5.45
N PHE A 106 -4.96 -4.15 5.11
CA PHE A 106 -5.42 -3.15 4.16
C PHE A 106 -5.58 -3.73 2.75
N ASP A 107 -4.60 -4.49 2.27
CA ASP A 107 -4.61 -5.11 0.94
C ASP A 107 -5.70 -6.18 0.82
N THR A 108 -5.96 -6.91 1.91
CA THR A 108 -7.06 -7.89 2.00
C THR A 108 -8.42 -7.25 2.30
N LYS A 109 -8.49 -5.92 2.34
CA LYS A 109 -9.72 -5.12 2.51
C LYS A 109 -10.36 -5.20 3.90
N ASP A 110 -9.67 -5.75 4.90
CA ASP A 110 -10.05 -5.62 6.31
C ASP A 110 -9.55 -4.28 6.86
N PHE A 111 -10.18 -3.20 6.39
CA PHE A 111 -9.80 -1.83 6.75
C PHE A 111 -10.02 -1.53 8.23
N SER A 112 -10.95 -2.23 8.89
CA SER A 112 -11.19 -2.14 10.33
C SER A 112 -9.97 -2.57 11.14
N LYS A 113 -9.43 -3.76 10.87
CA LYS A 113 -8.24 -4.23 11.58
C LYS A 113 -6.99 -3.44 11.19
N ALA A 114 -6.86 -3.10 9.91
CA ALA A 114 -5.76 -2.24 9.46
C ALA A 114 -5.74 -0.91 10.24
N LEU A 115 -6.91 -0.28 10.40
CA LEU A 115 -7.06 0.96 11.16
C LEU A 115 -6.63 0.80 12.63
N GLU A 116 -7.07 -0.25 13.31
CA GLU A 116 -6.71 -0.51 14.70
C GLU A 116 -5.19 -0.63 14.87
N ILE A 117 -4.53 -1.39 13.98
CA ILE A 117 -3.09 -1.60 14.03
C ILE A 117 -2.34 -0.31 13.69
N TYR A 118 -2.77 0.45 12.67
CA TYR A 118 -2.17 1.74 12.35
C TYR A 118 -2.31 2.76 13.47
N GLN A 119 -3.44 2.79 14.19
CA GLN A 119 -3.61 3.62 15.37
C GLN A 119 -2.66 3.18 16.50
N LYS A 120 -2.49 1.87 16.72
CA LYS A 120 -1.49 1.36 17.66
C LYS A 120 -0.07 1.81 17.28
N ILE A 121 0.32 1.68 16.01
CA ILE A 121 1.63 2.15 15.51
C ILE A 121 1.79 3.64 15.78
N LEU A 122 0.74 4.44 15.56
CA LEU A 122 0.79 5.87 15.82
C LEU A 122 1.03 6.21 17.31
N THR A 123 0.50 5.40 18.23
CA THR A 123 0.79 5.58 19.67
C THR A 123 2.21 5.20 20.04
N LEU A 124 2.78 4.17 19.40
CA LEU A 124 4.13 3.67 19.67
C LEU A 124 5.22 4.54 19.01
N ALA A 125 4.97 5.03 17.80
CA ALA A 125 5.89 5.82 17.00
C ALA A 125 5.17 7.02 16.33
N PRO A 126 4.87 8.10 17.09
CA PRO A 126 4.08 9.24 16.59
C PRO A 126 4.72 10.01 15.42
N ASP A 127 6.05 9.91 15.29
CA ASP A 127 6.88 10.62 14.31
C ASP A 127 7.49 9.68 13.25
N LEU A 128 6.98 8.45 13.15
CA LEU A 128 7.39 7.49 12.13
C LEU A 128 7.30 8.09 10.71
N LYS A 129 8.28 7.75 9.86
CA LYS A 129 8.32 8.10 8.44
C LYS A 129 8.32 6.82 7.58
N PRO A 130 7.45 6.71 6.56
CA PRO A 130 6.39 7.66 6.16
C PRO A 130 5.32 7.83 7.25
N ASP A 131 4.60 8.97 7.24
CA ASP A 131 3.63 9.30 8.29
C ASP A 131 2.44 8.32 8.24
N VAL A 132 2.33 7.48 9.27
CA VAL A 132 1.28 6.43 9.36
C VAL A 132 -0.14 7.00 9.35
N ARG A 133 -0.31 8.31 9.62
CA ARG A 133 -1.60 8.98 9.50
C ARG A 133 -2.14 8.97 8.07
N ASN A 134 -1.29 8.89 7.05
CA ASN A 134 -1.75 8.69 5.67
C ASN A 134 -2.49 7.35 5.54
N SER A 135 -1.92 6.27 6.06
CA SER A 135 -2.54 4.95 6.07
C SER A 135 -3.85 4.94 6.87
N ILE A 136 -3.90 5.64 8.01
CA ILE A 136 -5.13 5.84 8.80
C ILE A 136 -6.21 6.57 7.98
N GLY A 137 -5.84 7.67 7.32
CA GLY A 137 -6.74 8.44 6.46
C GLY A 137 -7.30 7.60 5.31
N HIS A 138 -6.46 6.75 4.70
CA HIS A 138 -6.89 5.79 3.70
C HIS A 138 -7.85 4.74 4.26
N CYS A 139 -7.60 4.22 5.47
CA CYS A 139 -8.53 3.28 6.11
C CYS A 139 -9.91 3.92 6.32
N PHE A 140 -9.96 5.13 6.89
CA PHE A 140 -11.22 5.87 7.05
C PHE A 140 -11.94 6.09 5.72
N TYR A 141 -11.20 6.47 4.68
CA TYR A 141 -11.76 6.68 3.35
C TYR A 141 -12.38 5.39 2.79
N ARG A 142 -11.72 4.24 2.96
CA ARG A 142 -12.22 2.93 2.49
C ARG A 142 -13.40 2.41 3.30
N LEU A 143 -13.51 2.82 4.57
CA LEU A 143 -14.66 2.55 5.45
C LEU A 143 -15.85 3.47 5.18
N GLY A 144 -15.72 4.46 4.29
CA GLY A 144 -16.77 5.45 4.01
C GLY A 144 -16.87 6.57 5.05
N MET A 145 -15.93 6.61 6.00
CA MET A 145 -15.81 7.65 7.03
C MET A 145 -15.08 8.87 6.45
N LEU A 146 -15.77 9.58 5.54
CA LEU A 146 -15.15 10.60 4.70
C LEU A 146 -14.71 11.84 5.48
N GLU A 147 -15.43 12.22 6.54
CA GLU A 147 -15.07 13.38 7.36
C GLU A 147 -13.81 13.10 8.19
N GLU A 148 -13.72 11.91 8.79
CA GLU A 148 -12.56 11.46 9.55
C GLU A 148 -11.33 11.29 8.66
N ALA A 149 -11.52 10.77 7.43
CA ALA A 149 -10.47 10.70 6.44
C ALA A 149 -9.93 12.09 6.10
N ARG A 150 -10.83 13.05 5.80
CA ARG A 150 -10.47 14.43 5.47
C ARG A 150 -9.71 15.07 6.62
N TYR A 151 -10.23 14.96 7.83
CA TYR A 151 -9.60 15.49 9.03
C TYR A 151 -8.19 14.92 9.21
N THR A 152 -8.04 13.60 9.04
CA THR A 152 -6.74 12.92 9.17
C THR A 152 -5.72 13.45 8.15
N PHE A 153 -6.09 13.55 6.87
CA PHE A 153 -5.20 14.08 5.85
C PHE A 153 -4.87 15.57 6.06
N CYS A 154 -5.82 16.38 6.55
CA CYS A 154 -5.53 17.77 6.92
C CYS A 154 -4.48 17.85 8.02
N ARG A 155 -4.56 16.99 9.05
CA ARG A 155 -3.55 16.92 10.12
C ARG A 155 -2.17 16.48 9.62
N VAL A 156 -2.11 15.66 8.58
CA VAL A 156 -0.82 15.34 7.92
C VAL A 156 -0.24 16.60 7.29
N LEU A 157 -1.06 17.39 6.58
CA LEU A 157 -0.61 18.64 5.95
C LEU A 157 -0.28 19.76 6.94
N GLU A 158 -0.87 19.77 8.14
CA GLU A 158 -0.48 20.69 9.22
C GLU A 158 0.95 20.39 9.72
N ARG A 159 1.36 19.11 9.68
CA ARG A 159 2.69 18.67 10.11
C ARG A 159 3.72 18.75 8.98
N ASP A 160 3.28 18.40 7.77
CA ASP A 160 4.08 18.40 6.56
C ASP A 160 3.22 18.89 5.39
N GLU A 161 3.28 20.19 5.15
CA GLU A 161 2.51 20.85 4.10
C GLU A 161 2.85 20.35 2.68
N ASN A 162 3.97 19.62 2.52
CA ASN A 162 4.46 19.10 1.27
C ASN A 162 4.30 17.58 1.17
N ASN A 163 3.53 16.96 2.07
CA ASN A 163 3.21 15.54 1.97
C ASN A 163 2.36 15.27 0.72
N VAL A 164 2.98 14.66 -0.29
CA VAL A 164 2.38 14.44 -1.62
C VAL A 164 1.16 13.52 -1.54
N GLU A 165 1.23 12.47 -0.72
CA GLU A 165 0.14 11.50 -0.55
C GLU A 165 -1.12 12.13 0.06
N ALA A 166 -0.97 12.96 1.10
CA ALA A 166 -2.09 13.70 1.68
C ALA A 166 -2.66 14.75 0.72
N LEU A 167 -1.81 15.43 -0.07
CA LEU A 167 -2.23 16.37 -1.11
C LEU A 167 -3.07 15.68 -2.19
N ILE A 168 -2.62 14.52 -2.70
CA ILE A 168 -3.36 13.71 -3.67
C ILE A 168 -4.70 13.27 -3.06
N SER A 169 -4.68 12.73 -1.84
CA SER A 169 -5.87 12.17 -1.19
C SER A 169 -6.95 13.23 -1.01
N LEU A 170 -6.62 14.39 -0.44
CA LEU A 170 -7.57 15.50 -0.30
C LEU A 170 -8.02 16.06 -1.66
N SER A 171 -7.15 16.02 -2.67
CA SER A 171 -7.49 16.43 -4.02
C SER A 171 -8.53 15.51 -4.66
N ILE A 172 -8.40 14.20 -4.47
CA ILE A 172 -9.38 13.20 -4.94
C ILE A 172 -10.70 13.38 -4.18
N MET A 173 -10.66 13.60 -2.87
CA MET A 173 -11.85 13.83 -2.06
C MET A 173 -12.63 15.06 -2.52
N ASP A 174 -11.95 16.20 -2.72
CA ASP A 174 -12.61 17.42 -3.21
C ASP A 174 -13.16 17.25 -4.62
N TRP A 175 -12.45 16.52 -5.48
CA TRP A 175 -12.94 16.20 -6.81
C TRP A 175 -14.21 15.35 -6.77
N ASN A 176 -14.28 14.39 -5.84
CA ASN A 176 -15.47 13.57 -5.63
C ASN A 176 -16.64 14.42 -5.12
N MET A 177 -16.40 15.36 -4.20
CA MET A 177 -17.43 16.32 -3.74
C MET A 177 -17.94 17.19 -4.89
N PHE A 178 -17.04 17.72 -5.72
CA PHE A 178 -17.41 18.51 -6.90
C PHE A 178 -18.30 17.72 -7.88
N LYS A 179 -17.97 16.45 -8.13
CA LYS A 179 -18.72 15.58 -9.04
C LYS A 179 -20.01 15.05 -8.46
N ASN A 180 -20.16 15.07 -7.14
CA ASN A 180 -21.29 14.43 -6.50
C ASN A 180 -22.58 15.19 -6.83
N THR A 181 -23.42 14.59 -7.67
CA THR A 181 -24.71 15.15 -8.10
C THR A 181 -25.82 14.90 -7.10
N THR A 182 -25.63 13.98 -6.13
CA THR A 182 -26.63 13.70 -5.10
C THR A 182 -26.56 14.69 -3.94
N LEU A 183 -25.44 15.40 -3.77
CA LEU A 183 -25.31 16.47 -2.80
C LEU A 183 -25.87 17.78 -3.37
N GLU A 184 -26.76 18.40 -2.60
CA GLU A 184 -27.34 19.73 -2.88
C GLU A 184 -26.33 20.85 -2.57
N LEU A 185 -25.21 20.85 -3.29
CA LEU A 185 -24.21 21.92 -3.21
C LEU A 185 -24.61 23.11 -4.09
N SER A 186 -24.40 24.33 -3.62
CA SER A 186 -24.48 25.53 -4.46
C SER A 186 -23.42 25.48 -5.58
N LYS A 187 -23.59 26.31 -6.61
CA LYS A 187 -22.57 26.46 -7.68
C LYS A 187 -21.24 26.94 -7.10
N GLU A 188 -21.28 27.86 -6.15
CA GLU A 188 -20.10 28.44 -5.49
C GLU A 188 -19.33 27.38 -4.69
N GLU A 189 -20.02 26.54 -3.90
CA GLU A 189 -19.39 25.45 -3.15
C GLU A 189 -18.72 24.43 -4.08
N ARG A 190 -19.37 24.07 -5.18
CA ARG A 190 -18.78 23.18 -6.19
C ARG A 190 -17.52 23.78 -6.80
N GLU A 191 -17.53 25.07 -7.13
CA GLU A 191 -16.34 25.75 -7.65
C GLU A 191 -15.19 25.77 -6.64
N ILE A 192 -15.48 25.93 -5.34
CA ILE A 192 -14.48 25.85 -4.27
C ILE A 192 -13.82 24.47 -4.25
N TYR A 193 -14.61 23.39 -4.26
CA TYR A 193 -14.06 22.03 -4.30
C TYR A 193 -13.22 21.78 -5.55
N LEU A 194 -13.68 22.22 -6.72
CA LEU A 194 -12.92 22.10 -7.96
C LEU A 194 -11.59 22.86 -7.89
N LYS A 195 -11.60 24.09 -7.37
CA LYS A 195 -10.41 24.92 -7.21
C LYS A 195 -9.42 24.27 -6.26
N ASN A 196 -9.88 23.82 -5.09
CA ASN A 196 -9.05 23.17 -4.09
C ASN A 196 -8.45 21.86 -4.60
N ALA A 197 -9.24 21.04 -5.29
CA ALA A 197 -8.75 19.82 -5.93
C ALA A 197 -7.59 20.12 -6.89
N ASN A 198 -7.77 21.09 -7.80
CA ASN A 198 -6.73 21.44 -8.76
C ASN A 198 -5.49 22.05 -8.09
N ALA A 199 -5.68 22.93 -7.10
CA ALA A 199 -4.57 23.55 -6.39
C ALA A 199 -3.68 22.51 -5.69
N ARG A 200 -4.29 21.55 -4.97
CA ARG A 200 -3.53 20.49 -4.28
C ARG A 200 -2.84 19.54 -5.25
N LEU A 201 -3.50 19.15 -6.34
CA LEU A 201 -2.87 18.27 -7.33
C LEU A 201 -1.71 18.95 -8.07
N ASN A 202 -1.86 20.23 -8.41
CA ASN A 202 -0.76 21.01 -9.01
C ASN A 202 0.41 21.17 -8.04
N LYS A 203 0.14 21.34 -6.73
CA LYS A 203 1.19 21.34 -5.70
C LYS A 203 1.90 19.99 -5.64
N ALA A 204 1.14 18.89 -5.59
CA ALA A 204 1.68 17.52 -5.57
C ALA A 204 2.56 17.23 -6.80
N PHE A 205 2.14 17.63 -7.99
CA PHE A 205 2.93 17.47 -9.22
C PHE A 205 4.21 18.28 -9.24
N LYS A 206 4.21 19.51 -8.70
CA LYS A 206 5.43 20.30 -8.58
C LYS A 206 6.44 19.68 -7.62
N LEU A 207 5.96 19.03 -6.56
CA LEU A 207 6.80 18.36 -5.57
C LEU A 207 7.37 17.05 -6.13
N GLU A 208 6.54 16.22 -6.75
CA GLU A 208 6.95 14.94 -7.34
C GLU A 208 6.37 14.73 -8.76
N PRO A 209 7.01 15.27 -9.81
CA PRO A 209 6.53 15.15 -11.19
C PRO A 209 6.56 13.71 -11.74
N THR A 210 7.42 12.85 -11.18
CA THR A 210 7.58 11.45 -11.61
C THR A 210 6.64 10.49 -10.87
N ASN A 211 5.87 10.98 -9.89
CA ASN A 211 4.97 10.15 -9.11
C ASN A 211 3.82 9.64 -10.01
N SER A 212 3.73 8.31 -10.16
CA SER A 212 2.77 7.66 -11.03
C SER A 212 1.32 7.98 -10.63
N VAL A 213 1.02 8.06 -9.32
CA VAL A 213 -0.33 8.36 -8.83
C VAL A 213 -0.71 9.80 -9.17
N VAL A 214 0.21 10.75 -9.03
CA VAL A 214 -0.02 12.15 -9.45
C VAL A 214 -0.33 12.21 -10.94
N ASN A 215 0.51 11.57 -11.76
CA ASN A 215 0.38 11.59 -13.22
C ASN A 215 -0.91 10.92 -13.69
N ILE A 216 -1.28 9.77 -13.11
CA ILE A 216 -2.57 9.10 -13.39
C ILE A 216 -3.74 9.99 -12.99
N THR A 217 -3.67 10.63 -11.81
CA THR A 217 -4.74 11.51 -11.31
C THR A 217 -4.87 12.78 -12.16
N MET A 218 -3.76 13.33 -12.66
CA MET A 218 -3.76 14.44 -13.61
C MET A 218 -4.33 14.04 -14.95
N ALA A 219 -3.89 12.92 -15.50
CA ALA A 219 -4.39 12.39 -16.76
C ALA A 219 -5.91 12.18 -16.71
N ASP A 220 -6.45 11.52 -15.67
CA ASP A 220 -7.90 11.33 -15.50
C ASP A 220 -8.68 12.65 -15.51
N ARG A 221 -8.07 13.74 -15.03
CA ARG A 221 -8.69 15.07 -15.02
C ARG A 221 -8.58 15.80 -16.35
N LEU A 222 -7.46 15.66 -17.07
CA LEU A 222 -7.24 16.26 -18.38
C LEU A 222 -8.09 15.58 -19.46
N PHE A 223 -8.16 14.24 -19.45
CA PHE A 223 -9.02 13.48 -20.37
C PHE A 223 -10.49 13.91 -20.25
N LYS A 224 -10.96 14.22 -19.05
CA LYS A 224 -12.33 14.70 -18.80
C LYS A 224 -12.58 16.15 -19.20
N ARG A 225 -11.52 16.92 -19.52
CA ARG A 225 -11.60 18.31 -20.01
C ARG A 225 -11.44 18.45 -21.52
N GLU A 226 -11.26 17.34 -22.25
CA GLU A 226 -10.93 17.32 -23.70
C GLU A 226 -9.67 18.12 -24.06
N ASP A 227 -8.81 18.40 -23.09
CA ASP A 227 -7.68 19.33 -23.22
C ASP A 227 -6.38 18.52 -23.46
N TYR A 228 -6.32 17.84 -24.62
CA TYR A 228 -5.28 16.86 -24.97
C TYR A 228 -3.88 17.45 -25.29
N LYS A 229 -3.70 18.77 -25.16
CA LYS A 229 -2.50 19.48 -25.63
C LYS A 229 -1.48 19.80 -24.53
N LYS A 230 -1.73 19.42 -23.28
CA LYS A 230 -0.88 19.69 -22.11
C LYS A 230 -0.58 18.39 -21.37
#